data_AF-A0A940NU38-F1
#
_entry.id   AF-A0A940NU38-F1
#
_cell.length_a   1.000
_cell.length_b   1.000
_cell.length_c   1.000
_cell.angle_alpha   90.00
_cell.angle_beta   90.00
_cell.angle_gamma   90.00
#
_symmetry.space_group_name_H-M   'P 1'
#
loop_
_entity.id
_entity.type
_entity.pdbx_description
1 polymer ?
#
loop_
_entity_poly.entity_id
_entity_poly.type
_entity_poly.pdbx_seq_one_letter_code
_entity_poly.pdbx_strand_id
1 'polypeptide(L)'
;MTVMLLVPCMAHADYSTDVLDSIVKGYSRKVSVILATADGEMIYSYQPELYLSGASLIKLPYAVYVCQKLSAGYRSLDETMTYTKDWYHGGDGEIVKGAYGTDYTIRELLDYMLRVSDNAAYDMLVHLFGINEFNAMIKSWGYNVSIATPSPRFPGMTAKFIHRAMLEMQAHCNDGECWQVCWNALRNSTNVKLRNVYPDDMGLAVKYGEVTTVHHEVCFVEDEMPYVLILMTGIVNEQPDVAFIESVGLEVQEVMKDYNATPPLYGDIDYSKTVNASDAARVLIAAAALGAGGTLGLSSRQQKAGDVNFDGDVNASDAALILQYAALAGTGSETAPEDFFVSVEGE
;
A
#
# COMPACT_ATOMS: atom_id res chain seq x y z
N MET A 1 10.28 -0.64 24.82
CA MET A 1 8.81 -0.71 24.72
C MET A 1 8.34 0.64 24.22
N THR A 2 8.41 0.84 22.91
CA THR A 2 8.08 2.12 22.28
C THR A 2 6.59 2.11 22.03
N VAL A 3 5.87 2.95 22.77
CA VAL A 3 4.43 3.14 22.59
C VAL A 3 4.26 3.88 21.27
N MET A 4 3.88 3.13 20.23
CA MET A 4 3.36 3.72 19.00
C MET A 4 2.00 4.31 19.35
N LEU A 5 1.98 5.61 19.61
CA LEU A 5 0.75 6.38 19.78
C LEU A 5 -0.05 6.26 18.48
N LEU A 6 -1.19 5.58 18.55
CA LEU A 6 -2.25 5.66 17.56
C LEU A 6 -2.73 7.12 17.55
N VAL A 7 -2.22 7.90 16.60
CA VAL A 7 -2.78 9.22 16.28
C VAL A 7 -4.12 8.97 15.57
N PRO A 8 -5.24 9.53 16.06
CA PRO A 8 -6.51 9.44 15.37
C PRO A 8 -6.39 10.11 14.00
N CYS A 9 -7.11 9.60 13.00
CA CYS A 9 -7.24 10.20 11.66
C CYS A 9 -7.62 11.68 11.80
N MET A 10 -6.63 12.59 11.72
CA MET A 10 -6.80 14.05 11.81
C MET A 10 -7.14 14.56 10.43
N ALA A 11 -8.31 15.15 10.21
CA ALA A 11 -8.79 15.74 8.95
C ALA A 11 -7.68 16.05 7.93
N HIS A 12 -7.49 15.14 6.97
CA HIS A 12 -6.35 15.12 6.06
C HIS A 12 -6.53 16.23 5.01
N ALA A 13 -5.67 17.25 5.06
CA ALA A 13 -5.30 18.14 3.95
C ALA A 13 -6.37 19.10 3.35
N ASP A 14 -5.92 19.85 2.34
CA ASP A 14 -6.64 20.86 1.56
C ASP A 14 -7.57 20.27 0.48
N TYR A 15 -7.65 18.94 0.40
CA TYR A 15 -8.59 18.17 -0.41
C TYR A 15 -9.62 17.47 0.51
N SER A 16 -10.82 17.15 -0.01
CA SER A 16 -11.87 16.50 0.79
C SER A 16 -11.90 14.98 0.58
N THR A 17 -12.16 14.24 1.66
CA THR A 17 -12.49 12.80 1.60
C THR A 17 -13.90 12.51 2.09
N ASP A 18 -14.77 13.53 2.22
CA ASP A 18 -16.07 13.40 2.89
C ASP A 18 -17.06 12.52 2.13
N VAL A 19 -17.03 12.58 0.80
CA VAL A 19 -17.88 11.73 -0.05
C VAL A 19 -17.39 10.28 0.02
N LEU A 20 -16.08 10.05 -0.06
CA LEU A 20 -15.48 8.72 0.15
C LEU A 20 -15.87 8.16 1.53
N ASP A 21 -15.75 8.98 2.57
CA ASP A 21 -16.11 8.60 3.93
C ASP A 21 -17.60 8.25 4.07
N SER A 22 -18.46 9.01 3.40
CA SER A 22 -19.91 8.76 3.37
C SER A 22 -20.25 7.45 2.65
N ILE A 23 -19.59 7.15 1.52
CA ILE A 23 -19.75 5.88 0.78
C ILE A 23 -19.32 4.71 1.68
N VAL A 24 -18.13 4.80 2.27
CA VAL A 24 -17.54 3.70 3.04
C VAL A 24 -18.28 3.47 4.37
N LYS A 25 -18.66 4.52 5.10
CA LYS A 25 -19.45 4.40 6.34
C LYS A 25 -20.90 4.01 6.10
N GLY A 26 -21.45 4.38 4.94
CA GLY A 26 -22.79 4.00 4.52
C GLY A 26 -22.92 2.52 4.14
N TYR A 27 -21.79 1.83 3.94
CA TYR A 27 -21.79 0.42 3.60
C TYR A 27 -22.30 -0.44 4.77
N SER A 28 -23.35 -1.22 4.51
CA SER A 28 -24.04 -2.01 5.55
C SER A 28 -23.26 -3.23 6.02
N ARG A 29 -22.20 -3.61 5.29
CA ARG A 29 -21.36 -4.78 5.57
C ARG A 29 -20.01 -4.35 6.15
N LYS A 30 -19.30 -5.29 6.75
CA LYS A 30 -17.93 -5.03 7.24
C LYS A 30 -17.02 -4.66 6.06
N VAL A 31 -16.24 -3.60 6.22
CA VAL A 31 -15.25 -3.17 5.24
C VAL A 31 -14.05 -2.51 5.93
N SER A 32 -12.88 -2.68 5.34
CA SER A 32 -11.66 -1.93 5.63
C SER A 32 -11.19 -1.27 4.34
N VAL A 33 -10.89 0.03 4.40
CA VAL A 33 -10.40 0.81 3.25
C VAL A 33 -9.14 1.58 3.67
N ILE A 34 -8.12 1.55 2.81
CA ILE A 34 -6.92 2.41 2.90
C ILE A 34 -6.72 3.05 1.53
N LEU A 35 -6.48 4.35 1.52
CA LEU A 35 -5.89 5.09 0.41
C LEU A 35 -4.63 5.77 0.94
N ALA A 36 -3.49 5.47 0.33
CA ALA A 36 -2.21 6.05 0.69
C ALA A 36 -1.36 6.28 -0.55
N THR A 37 -0.51 7.30 -0.56
CA THR A 37 0.48 7.48 -1.61
C THR A 37 1.51 6.33 -1.62
N ALA A 38 2.23 6.18 -2.73
CA ALA A 38 3.30 5.19 -2.86
C ALA A 38 4.46 5.39 -1.88
N ASP A 39 4.70 6.62 -1.42
CA ASP A 39 5.69 6.93 -0.38
C ASP A 39 5.15 6.78 1.05
N GLY A 40 3.90 6.33 1.20
CA GLY A 40 3.32 5.89 2.46
C GLY A 40 2.53 6.93 3.24
N GLU A 41 2.29 8.12 2.67
CA GLU A 41 1.37 9.10 3.23
C GLU A 41 -0.05 8.54 3.22
N MET A 42 -0.66 8.43 4.39
CA MET A 42 -2.05 8.03 4.49
C MET A 42 -2.92 9.20 4.02
N ILE A 43 -3.79 8.99 3.04
CA ILE A 43 -4.75 9.98 2.53
C ILE A 43 -6.14 9.75 3.14
N TYR A 44 -6.55 8.48 3.23
CA TYR A 44 -7.80 8.08 3.86
C TYR A 44 -7.66 6.70 4.49
N SER A 45 -8.27 6.49 5.65
CA SER A 45 -8.40 5.14 6.21
C SER A 45 -9.71 4.94 6.96
N TYR A 46 -10.31 3.76 6.75
CA TYR A 46 -11.48 3.31 7.48
C TYR A 46 -11.26 1.89 8.00
N GLN A 47 -11.30 1.76 9.33
CA GLN A 47 -11.05 0.51 10.06
C GLN A 47 -9.80 -0.25 9.55
N PRO A 48 -8.62 0.38 9.44
CA PRO A 48 -7.43 -0.23 8.82
C PRO A 48 -6.85 -1.43 9.60
N GLU A 49 -7.25 -1.57 10.87
CA GLU A 49 -6.88 -2.68 11.77
C GLU A 49 -7.98 -3.76 11.87
N LEU A 50 -9.09 -3.61 11.14
CA LEU A 50 -10.15 -4.62 11.14
C LEU A 50 -9.60 -5.94 10.61
N TYR A 51 -9.60 -6.96 11.46
CA TYR A 51 -9.16 -8.30 11.08
C TYR A 51 -10.27 -9.01 10.30
N LEU A 52 -10.00 -9.28 9.03
CA LEU A 52 -10.91 -9.94 8.09
C LEU A 52 -10.31 -11.24 7.58
N SER A 53 -11.11 -12.09 6.94
CA SER A 53 -10.56 -13.18 6.11
C SER A 53 -9.61 -12.57 5.09
N GLY A 54 -8.41 -13.11 4.92
CA GLY A 54 -7.45 -12.59 3.94
C GLY A 54 -7.64 -13.17 2.55
N ALA A 55 -8.40 -14.26 2.42
CA ALA A 55 -8.52 -15.03 1.18
C ALA A 55 -7.12 -15.26 0.55
N SER A 56 -7.00 -15.06 -0.76
CA SER A 56 -5.74 -15.23 -1.50
C SER A 56 -4.77 -14.05 -1.39
N LEU A 57 -5.03 -13.01 -0.57
CA LEU A 57 -4.12 -11.87 -0.44
C LEU A 57 -2.75 -12.27 0.15
N ILE A 58 -2.68 -13.34 0.93
CA ILE A 58 -1.43 -13.87 1.49
C ILE A 58 -0.37 -14.23 0.43
N LYS A 59 -0.80 -14.47 -0.82
CA LYS A 59 0.09 -14.80 -1.94
C LYS A 59 0.99 -13.62 -2.34
N LEU A 60 0.57 -12.38 -2.08
CA LEU A 60 1.38 -11.18 -2.35
C LEU A 60 2.65 -11.14 -1.46
N PRO A 61 2.57 -11.16 -0.11
CA PRO A 61 3.77 -11.22 0.72
C PRO A 61 4.53 -12.54 0.54
N TYR A 62 3.87 -13.63 0.13
CA TYR A 62 4.59 -14.87 -0.19
C TYR A 62 5.47 -14.72 -1.43
N ALA A 63 5.00 -13.99 -2.46
CA ALA A 63 5.82 -13.65 -3.63
C ALA A 63 7.03 -12.76 -3.26
N VAL A 64 6.83 -11.78 -2.38
CA VAL A 64 7.94 -10.96 -1.81
C VAL A 64 9.01 -11.87 -1.19
N TYR A 65 8.60 -12.81 -0.35
CA TYR A 65 9.52 -13.79 0.26
C TYR A 65 10.24 -14.65 -0.79
N VAL A 66 9.53 -15.20 -1.77
CA VAL A 66 10.13 -16.04 -2.83
C VAL A 66 11.16 -15.23 -3.63
N CYS A 67 10.87 -13.98 -4.01
CA CYS A 67 11.83 -13.15 -4.74
C CYS A 67 13.05 -12.78 -3.91
N GLN A 68 12.91 -12.54 -2.60
CA GLN A 68 14.06 -12.37 -1.70
C GLN A 68 14.96 -13.63 -1.68
N LYS A 69 14.36 -14.83 -1.61
CA LYS A 69 15.11 -16.10 -1.65
C LYS A 69 15.83 -16.30 -2.98
N LEU A 70 15.14 -16.05 -4.11
CA LEU A 70 15.73 -16.17 -5.44
C LEU A 70 16.86 -15.16 -5.65
N SER A 71 16.71 -13.92 -5.19
CA SER A 71 17.76 -12.89 -5.23
C SER A 71 18.98 -13.26 -4.38
N ALA A 72 18.78 -14.03 -3.30
CA ALA A 72 19.84 -14.60 -2.48
C ALA A 72 20.48 -15.88 -3.07
N GLY A 73 20.10 -16.29 -4.29
CA GLY A 73 20.66 -17.44 -4.99
C GLY A 73 20.18 -18.80 -4.47
N TYR A 74 19.06 -18.86 -3.73
CA TYR A 74 18.58 -20.12 -3.14
C TYR A 74 18.12 -21.14 -4.20
N ARG A 75 17.52 -20.67 -5.30
CA ARG A 75 16.98 -21.45 -6.43
C ARG A 75 17.04 -20.62 -7.71
N SER A 76 16.74 -21.24 -8.86
CA SER A 76 16.59 -20.55 -10.15
C SER A 76 15.11 -20.41 -10.51
N LEU A 77 14.75 -19.30 -11.17
CA LEU A 77 13.39 -19.11 -11.75
C LEU A 77 13.01 -20.20 -12.74
N ASP A 78 14.00 -20.80 -13.40
CA ASP A 78 13.80 -21.81 -14.46
C ASP A 78 13.80 -23.26 -13.90
N GLU A 79 13.96 -23.43 -12.58
CA GLU A 79 13.74 -24.73 -11.93
C GLU A 79 12.27 -25.13 -12.07
N THR A 80 12.01 -26.40 -12.40
CA THR A 80 10.66 -26.91 -12.64
C THR A 80 10.12 -27.75 -11.49
N MET A 81 8.80 -27.78 -11.38
CA MET A 81 8.05 -28.74 -10.57
C MET A 81 6.95 -29.39 -11.40
N THR A 82 6.79 -30.69 -11.23
CA THR A 82 5.69 -31.43 -11.85
C THR A 82 4.40 -31.26 -11.06
N TYR A 83 3.33 -30.85 -11.72
CA TYR A 83 1.98 -30.86 -11.15
C TYR A 83 1.47 -32.30 -11.01
N THR A 84 1.10 -32.69 -9.78
CA THR A 84 0.64 -34.04 -9.44
C THR A 84 -0.65 -33.96 -8.65
N LYS A 85 -1.28 -35.11 -8.40
CA LYS A 85 -2.51 -35.19 -7.61
C LYS A 85 -2.36 -34.64 -6.19
N ASP A 86 -1.16 -34.68 -5.63
CA ASP A 86 -0.88 -34.16 -4.28
C ASP A 86 -0.95 -32.62 -4.22
N TRP A 87 -0.82 -31.96 -5.38
CA TRP A 87 -0.92 -30.51 -5.53
C TRP A 87 -2.32 -30.05 -5.95
N TYR A 88 -3.27 -30.97 -6.14
CA TYR A 88 -4.63 -30.59 -6.51
C TYR A 88 -5.27 -29.75 -5.40
N HIS A 89 -5.68 -28.54 -5.75
CA HIS A 89 -6.42 -27.63 -4.88
C HIS A 89 -7.52 -26.95 -5.70
N GLY A 90 -8.78 -27.22 -5.35
CA GLY A 90 -9.93 -26.60 -6.02
C GLY A 90 -10.06 -25.09 -5.77
N GLY A 91 -11.03 -24.47 -6.43
CA GLY A 91 -11.20 -23.01 -6.41
C GLY A 91 -10.46 -22.36 -7.56
N ASP A 92 -9.86 -21.19 -7.32
CA ASP A 92 -9.14 -20.41 -8.32
C ASP A 92 -7.87 -21.13 -8.81
N GLY A 93 -7.67 -21.10 -10.12
CA GLY A 93 -6.45 -21.58 -10.76
C GLY A 93 -6.66 -22.12 -12.17
N GLU A 94 -5.59 -22.07 -12.96
CA GLU A 94 -5.51 -22.66 -14.29
C GLU A 94 -4.74 -24.00 -14.27
N ILE A 95 -3.77 -24.15 -13.36
CA ILE A 95 -3.00 -25.40 -13.20
C ILE A 95 -3.92 -26.56 -12.85
N VAL A 96 -4.91 -26.32 -11.98
CA VAL A 96 -5.88 -27.34 -11.56
C VAL A 96 -6.71 -27.92 -12.73
N LYS A 97 -6.84 -27.16 -13.82
CA LYS A 97 -7.54 -27.58 -15.06
C LYS A 97 -6.63 -28.36 -16.02
N GLY A 98 -5.31 -28.29 -15.82
CA GLY A 98 -4.30 -28.96 -16.63
C GLY A 98 -4.15 -30.45 -16.31
N ALA A 99 -3.33 -31.12 -17.11
CA ALA A 99 -3.01 -32.53 -16.90
C ALA A 99 -1.96 -32.71 -15.81
N TYR A 100 -2.14 -33.73 -14.96
CA TYR A 100 -1.06 -34.20 -14.08
C TYR A 100 0.13 -34.68 -14.91
N GLY A 101 1.34 -34.45 -14.40
CA GLY A 101 2.59 -34.71 -15.12
C GLY A 101 3.11 -33.51 -15.92
N THR A 102 2.39 -32.38 -15.93
CA THR A 102 2.86 -31.14 -16.56
C THR A 102 3.90 -30.48 -15.66
N ASP A 103 5.04 -30.09 -16.24
CA ASP A 103 6.08 -29.34 -15.54
C ASP A 103 5.82 -27.83 -15.65
N TYR A 104 5.97 -27.14 -14.52
CA TYR A 104 5.91 -25.68 -14.43
C TYR A 104 7.19 -25.15 -13.81
N THR A 105 7.77 -24.12 -14.41
CA THR A 105 8.89 -23.37 -13.84
C THR A 105 8.45 -22.55 -12.63
N ILE A 106 9.35 -22.24 -11.70
CA ILE A 106 9.08 -21.31 -10.58
C ILE A 106 8.54 -19.97 -11.10
N ARG A 107 9.05 -19.51 -12.24
CA ARG A 107 8.55 -18.33 -12.97
C ARG A 107 7.05 -18.43 -13.31
N GLU A 108 6.63 -19.53 -13.93
CA GLU A 108 5.22 -19.76 -14.26
C GLU A 108 4.37 -19.89 -12.99
N LEU A 109 4.87 -20.57 -11.96
CA LEU A 109 4.16 -20.69 -10.68
C LEU A 109 3.94 -19.31 -10.03
N LEU A 110 4.93 -18.42 -10.04
CA LEU A 110 4.78 -17.04 -9.53
C LEU A 110 3.74 -16.25 -10.34
N ASP A 111 3.78 -16.35 -11.67
CA ASP A 111 2.80 -15.70 -12.54
C ASP A 111 1.37 -16.22 -12.27
N TYR A 112 1.16 -17.54 -12.31
CA TYR A 112 -0.16 -18.13 -12.04
C TYR A 112 -0.67 -17.81 -10.63
N MET A 113 0.20 -17.85 -9.62
CA MET A 113 -0.15 -17.55 -8.23
C MET A 113 -0.68 -16.12 -8.05
N LEU A 114 -0.15 -15.15 -8.78
CA LEU A 114 -0.54 -13.75 -8.65
C LEU A 114 -1.64 -13.36 -9.64
N ARG A 115 -1.45 -13.67 -10.93
CA ARG A 115 -2.30 -13.22 -12.04
C ARG A 115 -3.71 -13.83 -12.02
N VAL A 116 -3.80 -15.13 -11.77
CA VAL A 116 -5.08 -15.87 -11.73
C VAL A 116 -5.35 -16.48 -10.35
N SER A 117 -4.58 -16.05 -9.35
CA SER A 117 -4.72 -16.50 -7.96
C SER A 117 -4.70 -18.02 -7.79
N ASP A 118 -3.85 -18.72 -8.56
CA ASP A 118 -3.83 -20.19 -8.59
C ASP A 118 -3.43 -20.79 -7.23
N ASN A 119 -4.25 -21.72 -6.72
CA ASN A 119 -4.01 -22.38 -5.44
C ASN A 119 -2.96 -23.51 -5.53
N ALA A 120 -2.91 -24.24 -6.63
CA ALA A 120 -1.89 -25.28 -6.84
C ALA A 120 -0.50 -24.64 -6.98
N ALA A 121 -0.39 -23.52 -7.69
CA ALA A 121 0.86 -22.77 -7.81
C ALA A 121 1.37 -22.30 -6.45
N TYR A 122 0.49 -21.72 -5.63
CA TYR A 122 0.81 -21.31 -4.27
C TYR A 122 1.30 -22.48 -3.41
N ASP A 123 0.59 -23.60 -3.45
CA ASP A 123 0.93 -24.78 -2.65
C ASP A 123 2.27 -25.41 -3.07
N MET A 124 2.56 -25.43 -4.36
CA MET A 124 3.84 -25.88 -4.92
C MET A 124 5.00 -24.96 -4.49
N LEU A 125 4.81 -23.64 -4.56
CA LEU A 125 5.80 -22.67 -4.06
C LEU A 125 6.01 -22.80 -2.54
N VAL A 126 4.92 -22.96 -1.76
CA VAL A 126 4.99 -23.22 -0.31
C VAL A 126 5.81 -24.46 0.01
N HIS A 127 5.69 -25.51 -0.81
CA HIS A 127 6.50 -26.70 -0.65
C HIS A 127 7.99 -26.45 -0.92
N LEU A 128 8.34 -25.71 -1.98
CA LEU A 128 9.74 -25.46 -2.35
C LEU A 128 10.50 -24.53 -1.40
N PHE A 129 9.83 -23.50 -0.90
CA PHE A 129 10.44 -22.41 -0.13
C PHE A 129 10.11 -22.47 1.36
N GLY A 130 9.13 -23.28 1.77
CA GLY A 130 8.73 -23.45 3.15
C GLY A 130 8.04 -22.23 3.76
N ILE A 131 7.73 -22.32 5.05
CA ILE A 131 6.90 -21.32 5.76
C ILE A 131 7.63 -20.62 6.91
N ASN A 132 8.72 -21.20 7.43
CA ASN A 132 9.33 -20.71 8.68
C ASN A 132 9.96 -19.32 8.51
N GLU A 133 10.77 -19.15 7.46
CA GLU A 133 11.40 -17.86 7.17
C GLU A 133 10.38 -16.84 6.66
N PHE A 134 9.35 -17.28 5.93
CA PHE A 134 8.22 -16.43 5.55
C PHE A 134 7.48 -15.87 6.78
N ASN A 135 7.11 -16.73 7.73
CA ASN A 135 6.45 -16.31 8.97
C ASN A 135 7.38 -15.42 9.83
N ALA A 136 8.69 -15.67 9.82
CA ALA A 136 9.67 -14.82 10.49
C ALA A 136 9.79 -13.44 9.83
N MET A 137 9.75 -13.37 8.49
CA MET A 137 9.72 -12.12 7.73
C MET A 137 8.50 -11.28 8.11
N ILE A 138 7.30 -11.87 8.11
CA ILE A 138 6.08 -11.16 8.53
C ILE A 138 6.19 -10.66 9.97
N LYS A 139 6.72 -11.48 10.88
CA LYS A 139 6.94 -11.07 12.27
C LYS A 139 7.93 -9.92 12.39
N SER A 140 8.96 -9.87 11.54
CA SER A 140 9.92 -8.77 11.49
C SER A 140 9.30 -7.45 11.03
N TRP A 141 8.24 -7.51 10.23
CA TRP A 141 7.41 -6.35 9.88
C TRP A 141 6.47 -5.91 11.02
N GLY A 142 6.46 -6.62 12.15
CA GLY A 142 5.62 -6.28 13.31
C GLY A 142 4.20 -6.83 13.26
N TYR A 143 3.88 -7.71 12.30
CA TYR A 143 2.53 -8.28 12.17
C TYR A 143 2.46 -9.71 12.70
N ASN A 144 1.30 -10.05 13.29
CA ASN A 144 1.00 -11.39 13.78
C ASN A 144 0.13 -12.16 12.77
N VAL A 145 0.61 -12.30 11.54
CA VAL A 145 0.01 -13.14 10.48
C VAL A 145 0.96 -14.29 10.21
N SER A 146 0.42 -15.51 10.09
CA SER A 146 1.22 -16.70 9.82
C SER A 146 0.44 -17.75 9.04
N ILE A 147 1.14 -18.50 8.20
CA ILE A 147 0.61 -19.71 7.56
C ILE A 147 1.16 -20.97 8.23
N ALA A 148 0.41 -22.07 8.15
CA ALA A 148 0.84 -23.38 8.62
C ALA A 148 0.37 -24.50 7.68
N THR A 149 1.12 -25.60 7.69
CA THR A 149 0.82 -26.84 6.95
C THR A 149 0.42 -27.92 7.96
N PRO A 150 -0.81 -28.46 7.94
CA PRO A 150 -1.79 -28.35 6.85
C PRO A 150 -2.65 -27.08 6.84
N SER A 151 -2.82 -26.38 7.97
CA SER A 151 -3.72 -25.22 8.09
C SER A 151 -3.31 -24.30 9.27
N PRO A 152 -3.54 -22.97 9.20
CA PRO A 152 -4.20 -22.22 8.12
C PRO A 152 -3.25 -21.89 6.95
N ARG A 153 -3.69 -22.12 5.70
CA ARG A 153 -2.95 -21.70 4.49
C ARG A 153 -3.31 -20.28 4.03
N PHE A 154 -4.54 -19.86 4.32
CA PHE A 154 -5.12 -18.56 3.97
C PHE A 154 -5.61 -17.87 5.26
N PRO A 155 -4.71 -17.23 6.02
CA PRO A 155 -5.05 -16.63 7.30
C PRO A 155 -5.89 -15.37 7.11
N GLY A 156 -6.53 -14.93 8.19
CA GLY A 156 -7.05 -13.58 8.26
C GLY A 156 -5.93 -12.54 8.32
N MET A 157 -6.25 -11.30 7.98
CA MET A 157 -5.30 -10.19 8.01
C MET A 157 -6.01 -8.83 8.12
N THR A 158 -5.22 -7.77 8.27
CA THR A 158 -5.69 -6.37 8.26
C THR A 158 -5.27 -5.67 6.97
N ALA A 159 -5.95 -4.57 6.63
CA ALA A 159 -5.56 -3.74 5.48
C ALA A 159 -4.15 -3.16 5.66
N LYS A 160 -3.74 -2.82 6.88
CA LYS A 160 -2.35 -2.38 7.14
C LYS A 160 -1.30 -3.43 6.82
N PHE A 161 -1.55 -4.71 7.13
CA PHE A 161 -0.60 -5.77 6.81
C PHE A 161 -0.40 -5.89 5.30
N ILE A 162 -1.50 -5.94 4.54
CA ILE A 162 -1.39 -6.09 3.08
C ILE A 162 -0.89 -4.81 2.41
N HIS A 163 -1.11 -3.63 3.01
CA HIS A 163 -0.47 -2.38 2.61
C HIS A 163 1.06 -2.51 2.65
N ARG A 164 1.60 -2.97 3.78
CA ARG A 164 3.06 -3.20 3.90
C ARG A 164 3.57 -4.14 2.82
N ALA A 165 2.86 -5.24 2.54
CA ALA A 165 3.25 -6.19 1.51
C ALA A 165 3.25 -5.58 0.09
N MET A 166 2.30 -4.69 -0.22
CA MET A 166 2.28 -3.99 -1.50
C MET A 166 3.42 -2.98 -1.63
N LEU A 167 3.73 -2.22 -0.57
CA LEU A 167 4.88 -1.31 -0.58
C LEU A 167 6.20 -2.06 -0.75
N GLU A 168 6.37 -3.22 -0.13
CA GLU A 168 7.55 -4.08 -0.34
C GLU A 168 7.66 -4.58 -1.79
N MET A 169 6.55 -5.04 -2.37
CA MET A 169 6.52 -5.47 -3.77
C MET A 169 6.85 -4.31 -4.72
N GLN A 170 6.29 -3.13 -4.48
CA GLN A 170 6.51 -1.96 -5.31
C GLN A 170 7.95 -1.42 -5.19
N ALA A 171 8.50 -1.33 -3.97
CA ALA A 171 9.85 -0.84 -3.75
C ALA A 171 10.91 -1.68 -4.50
N HIS A 172 10.65 -2.97 -4.68
CA HIS A 172 11.56 -3.91 -5.31
C HIS A 172 11.14 -4.33 -6.73
N CYS A 173 10.09 -3.75 -7.32
CA CYS A 173 9.52 -4.24 -8.58
C CYS A 173 10.51 -4.25 -9.76
N ASN A 174 11.60 -3.48 -9.65
CA ASN A 174 12.67 -3.38 -10.64
C ASN A 174 13.99 -4.07 -10.24
N ASP A 175 14.06 -4.74 -9.09
CA ASP A 175 15.30 -5.28 -8.51
C ASP A 175 15.78 -6.59 -9.15
N GLY A 176 15.10 -7.05 -10.19
CA GLY A 176 15.50 -8.21 -10.96
C GLY A 176 14.33 -8.99 -11.54
N GLU A 177 14.66 -10.09 -12.19
CA GLU A 177 13.71 -10.81 -13.03
C GLU A 177 12.52 -11.39 -12.24
N CYS A 178 12.73 -11.88 -11.01
CA CYS A 178 11.63 -12.39 -10.18
C CYS A 178 10.60 -11.32 -9.88
N TRP A 179 11.08 -10.14 -9.46
CA TRP A 179 10.23 -9.01 -9.11
C TRP A 179 9.45 -8.51 -10.32
N GLN A 180 10.08 -8.44 -11.49
CA GLN A 180 9.42 -8.09 -12.73
C GLN A 180 8.34 -9.10 -13.14
N VAL A 181 8.60 -10.40 -12.96
CA VAL A 181 7.58 -11.45 -13.19
C VAL A 181 6.38 -11.23 -12.27
N CYS A 182 6.61 -11.00 -10.98
CA CYS A 182 5.54 -10.74 -10.02
C CYS A 182 4.77 -9.45 -10.33
N TRP A 183 5.48 -8.36 -10.63
CA TRP A 183 4.86 -7.08 -10.98
C TRP A 183 4.02 -7.19 -12.26
N ASN A 184 4.54 -7.87 -13.29
CA ASN A 184 3.81 -8.14 -14.53
C ASN A 184 2.56 -8.98 -14.27
N ALA A 185 2.66 -9.99 -13.41
CA ALA A 185 1.51 -10.83 -13.05
C ALA A 185 0.42 -10.01 -12.34
N LEU A 186 0.78 -9.13 -11.40
CA LEU A 186 -0.14 -8.20 -10.72
C LEU A 186 -0.78 -7.21 -11.70
N ARG A 187 0.00 -6.68 -12.66
CA ARG A 187 -0.51 -5.81 -13.74
C ARG A 187 -1.43 -6.53 -14.72
N ASN A 188 -1.41 -7.85 -14.77
CA ASN A 188 -2.26 -8.65 -15.64
C ASN A 188 -3.31 -9.46 -14.87
N SER A 189 -3.53 -9.18 -13.58
CA SER A 189 -4.51 -9.89 -12.75
C SER A 189 -5.89 -9.93 -13.38
N THR A 190 -6.55 -11.09 -13.35
CA THR A 190 -7.73 -11.34 -14.19
C THR A 190 -9.07 -11.02 -13.53
N ASN A 191 -9.11 -10.89 -12.20
CA ASN A 191 -10.35 -10.69 -11.45
C ASN A 191 -10.30 -9.39 -10.63
N VAL A 192 -10.29 -8.26 -11.34
CA VAL A 192 -10.13 -6.92 -10.78
C VAL A 192 -11.37 -6.08 -11.11
N LYS A 193 -12.16 -5.74 -10.10
CA LYS A 193 -13.37 -4.90 -10.21
C LYS A 193 -13.01 -3.43 -10.39
N LEU A 194 -11.91 -2.96 -9.79
CA LEU A 194 -11.45 -1.57 -9.98
C LEU A 194 -11.15 -1.23 -11.44
N ARG A 195 -10.74 -2.22 -12.27
CA ARG A 195 -10.56 -2.03 -13.72
C ARG A 195 -11.83 -1.66 -14.47
N ASN A 196 -13.02 -1.89 -13.90
CA ASN A 196 -14.27 -1.50 -14.53
C ASN A 196 -14.51 0.01 -14.50
N VAL A 197 -13.83 0.73 -13.60
CA VAL A 197 -14.04 2.17 -13.36
C VAL A 197 -12.79 3.02 -13.51
N TYR A 198 -11.62 2.41 -13.65
CA TYR A 198 -10.36 3.10 -13.95
C TYR A 198 -10.12 3.15 -15.47
N PRO A 199 -9.43 4.18 -15.99
CA PRO A 199 -9.05 4.24 -17.41
C PRO A 199 -8.25 3.00 -17.85
N ASP A 200 -8.50 2.52 -19.08
CA ASP A 200 -7.86 1.31 -19.62
C ASP A 200 -6.33 1.42 -19.75
N ASP A 201 -5.81 2.65 -19.91
CA ASP A 201 -4.38 2.95 -20.00
C ASP A 201 -3.72 3.20 -18.63
N MET A 202 -4.50 3.25 -17.56
CA MET A 202 -3.97 3.42 -16.20
C MET A 202 -3.28 2.15 -15.71
N GLY A 203 -2.04 2.29 -15.25
CA GLY A 203 -1.23 1.17 -14.79
C GLY A 203 -1.70 0.64 -13.44
N LEU A 204 -2.47 -0.46 -13.44
CA LEU A 204 -3.01 -1.08 -12.23
C LEU A 204 -2.31 -2.40 -11.90
N ALA A 205 -1.53 -2.44 -10.83
CA ALA A 205 -0.96 -3.67 -10.28
C ALA A 205 -1.81 -4.15 -9.08
N VAL A 206 -2.56 -5.24 -9.26
CA VAL A 206 -3.58 -5.66 -8.28
C VAL A 206 -3.33 -7.09 -7.82
N LYS A 207 -3.39 -7.34 -6.50
CA LYS A 207 -3.72 -8.67 -5.99
C LYS A 207 -5.14 -8.67 -5.46
N TYR A 208 -5.98 -9.53 -6.05
CA TYR A 208 -7.32 -9.77 -5.54
C TYR A 208 -7.36 -10.95 -4.57
N GLY A 209 -8.40 -11.01 -3.73
CA GLY A 209 -8.72 -12.17 -2.91
C GLY A 209 -10.21 -12.40 -2.90
N GLU A 210 -10.66 -13.59 -3.32
CA GLU A 210 -12.08 -13.92 -3.37
C GLU A 210 -12.35 -15.25 -2.66
N VAL A 211 -13.41 -15.29 -1.85
CA VAL A 211 -14.02 -16.51 -1.33
C VAL A 211 -15.51 -16.23 -1.17
N THR A 212 -16.37 -16.91 -1.95
CA THR A 212 -17.87 -16.91 -1.95
C THR A 212 -18.60 -15.60 -1.69
N THR A 213 -18.37 -14.95 -0.53
CA THR A 213 -19.05 -13.75 -0.05
C THR A 213 -18.10 -12.59 0.26
N VAL A 214 -16.80 -12.76 0.05
CA VAL A 214 -15.80 -11.69 0.16
C VAL A 214 -15.06 -11.49 -1.15
N HIS A 215 -14.80 -10.23 -1.45
CA HIS A 215 -13.85 -9.78 -2.48
C HIS A 215 -12.94 -8.71 -1.88
N HIS A 216 -11.65 -8.83 -2.13
CA HIS A 216 -10.63 -7.88 -1.70
C HIS A 216 -9.76 -7.49 -2.86
N GLU A 217 -9.30 -6.25 -2.86
CA GLU A 217 -8.27 -5.76 -3.80
C GLU A 217 -7.25 -4.93 -3.03
N VAL A 218 -5.98 -5.28 -3.19
CA VAL A 218 -4.86 -4.37 -2.93
C VAL A 218 -4.33 -3.95 -4.29
N CYS A 219 -4.49 -2.67 -4.59
CA CYS A 219 -4.25 -2.10 -5.90
C CYS A 219 -3.21 -0.99 -5.77
N PHE A 220 -2.10 -1.14 -6.48
CA PHE A 220 -1.19 -0.03 -6.75
C PHE A 220 -1.61 0.60 -8.08
N VAL A 221 -1.71 1.93 -8.08
CA VAL A 221 -2.10 2.75 -9.23
C VAL A 221 -0.91 3.61 -9.65
N GLU A 222 -0.47 3.41 -10.89
CA GLU A 222 0.47 4.29 -11.57
C GLU A 222 -0.30 5.54 -12.04
N ASP A 223 0.00 6.68 -11.43
CA ASP A 223 -0.57 8.00 -11.73
C ASP A 223 0.52 9.09 -11.54
N GLU A 224 0.20 10.36 -11.75
CA GLU A 224 1.12 11.50 -11.50
C GLU A 224 1.71 11.43 -10.07
N MET A 225 0.85 11.17 -9.09
CA MET A 225 1.23 10.75 -7.74
C MET A 225 0.77 9.30 -7.53
N PRO A 226 1.65 8.30 -7.71
CA PRO A 226 1.27 6.90 -7.55
C PRO A 226 0.74 6.62 -6.14
N TYR A 227 -0.24 5.74 -6.03
CA TYR A 227 -0.93 5.45 -4.77
C TYR A 227 -1.36 3.99 -4.64
N VAL A 228 -1.67 3.58 -3.41
CA VAL A 228 -2.23 2.28 -3.06
C VAL A 228 -3.66 2.45 -2.56
N LEU A 229 -4.59 1.77 -3.21
CA LEU A 229 -5.96 1.58 -2.75
C LEU A 229 -6.14 0.14 -2.26
N ILE A 230 -6.58 -0.01 -1.02
CA ILE A 230 -6.93 -1.30 -0.42
C ILE A 230 -8.39 -1.28 -0.07
N LEU A 231 -9.12 -2.29 -0.55
CA LEU A 231 -10.50 -2.53 -0.19
C LEU A 231 -10.64 -3.99 0.25
N MET A 232 -10.98 -4.20 1.52
CA MET A 232 -11.27 -5.52 2.06
C MET A 232 -12.70 -5.57 2.59
N THR A 233 -13.52 -6.46 2.05
CA THR A 233 -14.89 -6.73 2.52
C THR A 233 -14.95 -7.85 3.55
N GLY A 234 -15.93 -7.86 4.44
CA GLY A 234 -16.14 -8.95 5.39
C GLY A 234 -17.14 -9.99 4.89
N ILE A 235 -17.03 -11.21 5.42
CA ILE A 235 -17.93 -12.33 5.09
C ILE A 235 -19.36 -11.93 5.45
N VAL A 236 -20.24 -12.06 4.47
CA VAL A 236 -21.71 -11.97 4.61
C VAL A 236 -22.35 -13.23 4.04
N ASN A 237 -23.69 -13.36 4.10
CA ASN A 237 -24.43 -14.45 3.43
C ASN A 237 -24.93 -14.01 2.05
N GLU A 238 -24.14 -13.18 1.35
CA GLU A 238 -24.51 -12.52 0.10
C GLU A 238 -23.29 -12.48 -0.85
N GLN A 239 -23.52 -12.28 -2.14
CA GLN A 239 -22.44 -12.13 -3.13
C GLN A 239 -21.63 -10.84 -2.90
N PRO A 240 -20.36 -10.77 -3.35
CA PRO A 240 -19.57 -9.54 -3.31
C PRO A 240 -20.32 -8.36 -3.94
N ASP A 241 -20.31 -7.22 -3.25
CA ASP A 241 -20.96 -6.00 -3.73
C ASP A 241 -20.03 -5.24 -4.68
N VAL A 242 -20.08 -5.59 -5.95
CA VAL A 242 -19.24 -5.00 -6.99
C VAL A 242 -19.52 -3.50 -7.15
N ALA A 243 -20.79 -3.08 -7.03
CA ALA A 243 -21.16 -1.68 -7.16
C ALA A 243 -20.55 -0.81 -6.05
N PHE A 244 -20.45 -1.34 -4.83
CA PHE A 244 -19.72 -0.67 -3.75
C PHE A 244 -18.21 -0.55 -4.03
N ILE A 245 -17.58 -1.59 -4.58
CA ILE A 245 -16.14 -1.55 -4.90
C ILE A 245 -15.87 -0.51 -5.99
N GLU A 246 -16.72 -0.49 -7.02
CA GLU A 246 -16.65 0.46 -8.13
C GLU A 246 -16.92 1.91 -7.67
N SER A 247 -17.88 2.13 -6.76
CA SER A 247 -18.15 3.48 -6.23
C SER A 247 -16.98 4.03 -5.41
N VAL A 248 -16.33 3.20 -4.59
CA VAL A 248 -15.08 3.57 -3.92
C VAL A 248 -13.98 3.89 -4.94
N GLY A 249 -13.84 3.07 -5.99
CA GLY A 249 -12.85 3.29 -7.03
C GLY A 249 -13.03 4.60 -7.80
N LEU A 250 -14.28 4.98 -8.12
CA LEU A 250 -14.62 6.25 -8.75
C LEU A 250 -14.31 7.44 -7.84
N GLU A 251 -14.73 7.36 -6.58
CA GLU A 251 -14.52 8.47 -5.65
C GLU A 251 -13.04 8.68 -5.32
N VAL A 252 -12.25 7.61 -5.23
CA VAL A 252 -10.79 7.70 -5.04
C VAL A 252 -10.13 8.46 -6.19
N GLN A 253 -10.60 8.33 -7.44
CA GLN A 253 -10.05 9.09 -8.56
C GLN A 253 -10.31 10.60 -8.42
N GLU A 254 -11.49 11.01 -7.95
CA GLU A 254 -11.76 12.43 -7.67
C GLU A 254 -10.92 12.93 -6.48
N VAL A 255 -10.78 12.15 -5.40
CA VAL A 255 -9.89 12.49 -4.27
C VAL A 255 -8.45 12.68 -4.74
N MET A 256 -7.92 11.78 -5.58
CA MET A 256 -6.54 11.87 -6.07
C MET A 256 -6.33 13.02 -7.06
N LYS A 257 -7.34 13.32 -7.88
CA LYS A 257 -7.32 14.50 -8.75
C LYS A 257 -7.26 15.81 -7.94
N ASP A 258 -8.08 15.91 -6.88
CA ASP A 258 -8.05 17.07 -5.98
C ASP A 258 -6.72 17.13 -5.19
N TYR A 259 -6.21 15.98 -4.75
CA TYR A 259 -4.90 15.85 -4.10
C TYR A 259 -3.77 16.40 -4.98
N ASN A 260 -3.76 16.01 -6.26
CA ASN A 260 -2.75 16.43 -7.23
C ASN A 260 -2.86 17.92 -7.59
N ALA A 261 -4.09 18.44 -7.68
CA ALA A 261 -4.35 19.83 -8.04
C ALA A 261 -4.08 20.82 -6.90
N THR A 262 -4.12 20.36 -5.65
CA THR A 262 -4.05 21.24 -4.47
C THR A 262 -2.64 21.19 -3.86
N PRO A 263 -1.88 22.30 -3.83
CA PRO A 263 -0.60 22.34 -3.13
C PRO A 263 -0.80 22.17 -1.62
N PRO A 264 0.19 21.66 -0.88
CA PRO A 264 0.11 21.64 0.58
C PRO A 264 0.22 23.06 1.15
N LEU A 265 -0.39 23.28 2.31
CA LEU A 265 -0.10 24.45 3.15
C LEU A 265 1.39 24.48 3.54
N TYR A 266 2.12 25.51 3.08
CA TYR A 266 3.55 25.65 3.38
C TYR A 266 3.77 25.80 4.89
N GLY A 267 4.77 25.09 5.40
CA GLY A 267 5.12 25.01 6.81
C GLY A 267 4.26 24.05 7.65
N ASP A 268 3.18 23.49 7.12
CA ASP A 268 2.31 22.53 7.84
C ASP A 268 2.68 21.09 7.45
N ILE A 269 3.57 20.49 8.23
CA ILE A 269 4.17 19.17 7.94
C ILE A 269 3.29 18.03 8.44
N ASP A 270 2.47 18.32 9.45
CA ASP A 270 1.56 17.34 10.03
C ASP A 270 0.11 17.45 9.58
N TYR A 271 -0.14 18.35 8.62
CA TYR A 271 -1.43 18.57 7.99
C TYR A 271 -2.52 18.95 9.00
N SER A 272 -2.12 19.63 10.07
CA SER A 272 -3.03 20.10 11.13
C SER A 272 -3.80 21.35 10.75
N LYS A 273 -3.47 21.95 9.59
CA LYS A 273 -3.93 23.28 9.12
C LYS A 273 -3.38 24.43 9.97
N THR A 274 -2.36 24.15 10.78
CA THR A 274 -1.76 25.13 11.69
C THR A 274 -0.24 25.01 11.67
N VAL A 275 0.44 25.99 11.08
CA VAL A 275 1.91 26.06 11.09
C VAL A 275 2.41 26.49 12.46
N ASN A 276 3.12 25.60 13.15
CA ASN A 276 3.58 25.82 14.52
C ASN A 276 4.94 25.15 14.83
N ALA A 277 5.37 25.19 16.09
CA ALA A 277 6.67 24.64 16.50
C ALA A 277 6.77 23.10 16.34
N SER A 278 5.64 22.38 16.31
CA SER A 278 5.58 20.94 15.99
C SER A 278 6.12 20.68 14.59
N ASP A 279 5.75 21.51 13.62
CA ASP A 279 6.16 21.39 12.23
C ASP A 279 7.67 21.59 12.08
N ALA A 280 8.20 22.65 12.68
CA ALA A 280 9.63 22.91 12.71
C ALA A 280 10.40 21.75 13.38
N ALA A 281 9.86 21.18 14.46
CA ALA A 281 10.49 20.03 15.10
C ALA A 281 10.53 18.80 14.17
N ARG A 282 9.47 18.57 13.38
CA ARG A 282 9.44 17.49 12.38
C ARG A 282 10.46 17.69 11.28
N VAL A 283 10.59 18.92 10.77
CA VAL A 283 11.65 19.28 9.81
C VAL A 283 13.03 19.00 10.40
N LEU A 284 13.29 19.41 11.65
CA LEU A 284 14.59 19.14 12.30
C LEU A 284 14.86 17.65 12.50
N ILE A 285 13.84 16.85 12.83
CA ILE A 285 13.96 15.39 12.94
C ILE A 285 14.31 14.79 11.57
N ALA A 286 13.63 15.21 10.51
CA ALA A 286 13.89 14.77 9.14
C ALA A 286 15.29 15.13 8.67
N ALA A 287 15.71 16.39 8.89
CA ALA A 287 17.04 16.89 8.56
C ALA A 287 18.13 16.14 9.33
N ALA A 288 17.90 15.84 10.61
CA ALA A 288 18.84 15.05 11.41
C ALA A 288 18.96 13.60 10.92
N ALA A 289 17.86 12.98 10.50
CA ALA A 289 17.86 11.64 9.92
C ALA A 289 18.67 11.60 8.61
N LEU A 290 18.45 12.59 7.73
CA LEU A 290 19.22 12.73 6.49
C LEU A 290 20.71 12.96 6.76
N GLY A 291 21.06 13.86 7.70
CA GLY A 291 22.44 14.14 8.10
C GLY A 291 23.16 12.93 8.73
N ALA A 292 22.41 11.96 9.28
CA ALA A 292 22.94 10.70 9.77
C ALA A 292 23.14 9.63 8.68
N GLY A 293 22.90 9.97 7.41
CA GLY A 293 22.97 9.05 6.27
C GLY A 293 21.71 8.21 6.06
N GLY A 294 20.60 8.57 6.72
CA GLY A 294 19.28 7.98 6.51
C GLY A 294 18.50 8.67 5.39
N THR A 295 17.20 8.39 5.33
CA THR A 295 16.26 9.12 4.47
C THR A 295 15.55 10.21 5.28
N LEU A 296 14.98 11.21 4.61
CA LEU A 296 14.19 12.28 5.25
C LEU A 296 13.02 11.74 6.08
N GLY A 297 12.42 10.62 5.65
CA GLY A 297 11.24 10.07 6.29
C GLY A 297 9.98 10.93 6.13
N LEU A 298 10.01 11.89 5.21
CA LEU A 298 8.89 12.74 4.81
C LEU A 298 8.36 12.29 3.44
N SER A 299 7.04 12.33 3.26
CA SER A 299 6.44 12.14 1.93
C SER A 299 6.86 13.27 0.99
N SER A 300 6.67 13.06 -0.31
CA SER A 300 6.95 14.05 -1.35
C SER A 300 6.12 15.32 -1.12
N ARG A 301 4.88 15.19 -0.63
CA ARG A 301 4.03 16.33 -0.27
C ARG A 301 4.50 17.02 1.01
N GLN A 302 4.94 16.28 2.02
CA GLN A 302 5.55 16.87 3.23
C GLN A 302 6.85 17.60 2.92
N GLN A 303 7.62 17.10 1.94
CA GLN A 303 8.83 17.78 1.49
C GLN A 303 8.47 19.12 0.83
N LYS A 304 7.47 19.14 -0.07
CA LYS A 304 6.94 20.39 -0.64
C LYS A 304 6.40 21.35 0.43
N ALA A 305 5.75 20.84 1.47
CA ALA A 305 5.26 21.66 2.58
C ALA A 305 6.42 22.20 3.44
N GLY A 306 7.48 21.43 3.60
CA GLY A 306 8.61 21.76 4.48
C GLY A 306 9.72 22.57 3.85
N ASP A 307 9.81 22.62 2.54
CA ASP A 307 10.71 23.52 1.79
C ASP A 307 10.06 24.90 1.70
N VAL A 308 10.18 25.68 2.78
CA VAL A 308 9.52 26.98 2.93
C VAL A 308 10.39 28.15 2.49
N ASN A 309 11.67 27.91 2.22
CA ASN A 309 12.55 28.86 1.55
C ASN A 309 12.70 28.60 0.04
N PHE A 310 12.08 27.52 -0.48
CA PHE A 310 12.04 27.14 -1.89
C PHE A 310 13.44 26.86 -2.48
N ASP A 311 14.38 26.39 -1.66
CA ASP A 311 15.73 26.03 -2.11
C ASP A 311 15.84 24.57 -2.60
N GLY A 312 14.77 23.78 -2.41
CA GLY A 312 14.67 22.38 -2.81
C GLY A 312 15.09 21.38 -1.74
N ASP A 313 15.63 21.84 -0.59
CA ASP A 313 16.18 21.01 0.46
C ASP A 313 15.48 21.27 1.81
N VAL A 314 14.70 20.30 2.31
CA VAL A 314 14.07 20.42 3.65
C VAL A 314 15.10 20.27 4.77
N ASN A 315 15.44 21.38 5.42
CA ASN A 315 16.56 21.44 6.37
C ASN A 315 16.31 22.39 7.58
N ALA A 316 17.36 22.64 8.36
CA ALA A 316 17.25 23.46 9.57
C ALA A 316 16.90 24.94 9.29
N SER A 317 17.17 25.43 8.08
CA SER A 317 16.79 26.77 7.62
C SER A 317 15.27 26.89 7.51
N ASP A 318 14.60 25.89 6.94
CA ASP A 318 13.15 25.82 6.89
C ASP A 318 12.53 25.77 8.27
N ALA A 319 13.07 24.94 9.15
CA ALA A 319 12.60 24.86 10.53
C ALA A 319 12.69 26.21 11.25
N ALA A 320 13.74 26.99 10.97
CA ALA A 320 13.89 28.33 11.54
C ALA A 320 12.84 29.31 10.98
N LEU A 321 12.51 29.23 9.69
CA LEU A 321 11.45 30.05 9.08
C LEU A 321 10.06 29.66 9.59
N ILE A 322 9.78 28.36 9.72
CA ILE A 322 8.54 27.85 10.32
C ILE A 322 8.40 28.36 11.77
N LEU A 323 9.47 28.39 12.55
CA LEU A 323 9.44 28.95 13.92
C LEU A 323 9.21 30.47 13.93
N GLN A 324 9.78 31.20 12.97
CA GLN A 324 9.54 32.64 12.83
C GLN A 324 8.07 32.91 12.50
N TYR A 325 7.48 32.17 11.56
CA TYR A 325 6.06 32.25 11.26
C TYR A 325 5.21 31.86 12.48
N ALA A 326 5.53 30.77 13.17
CA ALA A 326 4.79 30.32 14.35
C ALA A 326 4.77 31.39 15.46
N ALA A 327 5.88 32.11 15.64
CA ALA A 327 5.96 33.23 16.57
C ALA A 327 5.06 34.39 16.13
N LEU A 328 5.04 34.73 14.84
CA LEU A 328 4.16 35.76 14.26
C LEU A 328 2.68 35.39 14.40
N ALA A 329 2.29 34.16 14.05
CA ALA A 329 0.93 33.66 14.22
C ALA A 329 0.50 33.72 15.70
N GLY A 330 1.42 33.39 16.62
CA GLY A 330 1.20 33.49 18.07
C GLY A 330 0.93 34.90 18.59
N THR A 331 1.28 35.97 17.85
CA THR A 331 0.90 37.35 18.22
C THR A 331 -0.54 37.71 17.84
N GLY A 332 -1.28 36.80 17.22
CA GLY A 332 -2.61 37.06 16.64
C GLY A 332 -2.54 37.73 15.27
N SER A 333 -1.43 37.55 14.54
CA SER A 333 -1.35 38.01 13.15
C SER A 333 -2.33 37.25 12.27
N GLU A 334 -2.91 37.94 11.29
CA GLU A 334 -3.77 37.34 10.25
C GLU A 334 -2.99 37.05 8.95
N THR A 335 -1.67 37.25 8.94
CA THR A 335 -0.80 36.92 7.79
C THR A 335 -0.90 35.43 7.47
N ALA A 336 -1.21 35.09 6.23
CA ALA A 336 -1.24 33.70 5.78
C ALA A 336 0.20 33.13 5.67
N PRO A 337 0.41 31.82 5.89
CA PRO A 337 1.73 31.20 5.75
C PRO A 337 2.38 31.46 4.40
N GLU A 338 1.60 31.39 3.31
CA GLU A 338 2.07 31.57 1.94
C GLU A 338 2.63 32.98 1.74
N ASP A 339 1.93 34.00 2.24
CA ASP A 339 2.37 35.39 2.15
C ASP A 339 3.68 35.62 2.93
N PHE A 340 3.83 34.97 4.08
CA PHE A 340 5.05 35.05 4.88
C PHE A 340 6.23 34.39 4.16
N PHE A 341 6.09 33.14 3.72
CA PHE A 341 7.21 32.38 3.15
C PHE A 341 7.65 32.90 1.77
N VAL A 342 6.72 33.31 0.91
CA VAL A 342 7.05 33.92 -0.40
C VAL A 342 7.80 35.25 -0.23
N SER A 343 7.53 36.00 0.86
CA SER A 343 8.26 37.25 1.12
C SER A 343 9.74 37.03 1.46
N VAL A 344 10.11 35.84 1.93
CA VAL A 344 11.50 35.47 2.29
C VAL A 344 12.31 35.05 1.06
N GLU A 345 11.66 34.50 0.02
CA GLU A 345 12.30 34.11 -1.26
C GLU A 345 12.93 35.33 -1.99
N GLY A 346 12.43 36.54 -1.69
CA GLY A 346 12.85 37.78 -2.35
C GLY A 346 14.01 38.54 -1.69
N GLU A 347 14.56 38.07 -0.55
CA GLU A 347 15.67 38.70 0.20
C GLU A 347 17.03 38.02 -0.05
#